data_AF-A0A6A5Q6T9-F1
#
_entry.id   AF-A0A6A5Q6T9-F1
#
_cell.length_a   1.000
_cell.length_b   1.000
_cell.length_c   1.000
_cell.angle_alpha   90.00
_cell.angle_beta   90.00
_cell.angle_gamma   90.00
#
_symmetry.space_group_name_H-M   'P 1'
#
loop_
_entity.id
_entity.type
_entity.pdbx_description
1 polymer ?
#
loop_
_entity_poly.entity_id
_entity_poly.type
_entity_poly.pdbx_seq_one_letter_code
_entity_poly.pdbx_strand_id
1 'polypeptide(L)'
;MAKYNFTPLIEQLALNPTNSDNNEFETIHHPQRMGNPLDIAYGGYALGTACRAAYKCVSTGYHLYSMLGHYLGPAYSDRPLRAKVRTIRQTRTFATRQVEISQKRDNGEERICLIAMADFQVSEPATLLEFSKPPLESFPHHNGLPTQKEVFQKLLDDGKISQQLLDAHSKTFSLMEAHFDQRPCPDSVFAQNLFGMAKTLPTTQDHLPVTSRTTGDWFRCREKLNGEAEHLTNLSFLVDGAISFLPLSLNRMWFDDVGAVSSLDFALRIFKAGDEVDLSQWHKREISVSVASEGRSFGESWVWDEQGRAVASMSQQSILRPPPGGGKKRVKVKL
;
A
#
# COMPACT_ATOMS: atom_id res chain seq x y z
N MET A 1 6.58 26.45 -9.56
CA MET A 1 6.52 25.03 -9.15
C MET A 1 7.83 24.69 -8.46
N ALA A 2 7.82 24.52 -7.13
CA ALA A 2 8.98 23.97 -6.46
C ALA A 2 9.17 22.53 -6.98
N LYS A 3 10.23 22.29 -7.75
CA LYS A 3 10.68 20.93 -8.03
C LYS A 3 11.16 20.39 -6.70
N TYR A 4 10.31 19.63 -6.03
CA TYR A 4 10.81 18.77 -4.97
C TYR A 4 11.73 17.76 -5.65
N ASN A 5 13.04 17.88 -5.42
CA ASN A 5 14.00 16.86 -5.81
C ASN A 5 13.80 15.66 -4.89
N PHE A 6 12.75 14.88 -5.14
CA PHE A 6 12.59 13.58 -4.51
C PHE A 6 13.51 12.58 -5.20
N THR A 7 14.28 11.84 -4.40
CA THR A 7 14.97 10.63 -4.86
C THR A 7 13.93 9.66 -5.40
N PRO A 8 14.06 9.13 -6.63
CA PRO A 8 13.15 8.11 -7.15
C PRO A 8 12.93 6.97 -6.16
N LEU A 9 11.70 6.44 -6.06
CA LEU A 9 11.33 5.36 -5.16
C LEU A 9 12.19 4.13 -5.40
N ILE A 10 12.56 3.87 -6.66
CA ILE A 10 13.42 2.73 -6.99
C ILE A 10 14.86 2.88 -6.46
N GLU A 11 15.33 4.12 -6.37
CA GLU A 11 16.61 4.46 -5.75
C GLU A 11 16.47 4.42 -4.21
N GLN A 12 15.37 4.94 -3.65
CA GLN A 12 15.06 4.82 -2.22
C GLN A 12 15.01 3.36 -1.74
N LEU A 13 14.49 2.45 -2.56
CA LEU A 13 14.43 1.01 -2.30
C LEU A 13 15.64 0.25 -2.86
N ALA A 14 16.71 0.93 -3.28
CA ALA A 14 17.91 0.26 -3.75
C ALA A 14 18.56 -0.58 -2.65
N LEU A 15 19.13 -1.72 -3.06
CA LEU A 15 19.68 -2.75 -2.17
C LEU A 15 21.12 -3.05 -2.51
N ASN A 16 21.99 -3.02 -1.49
CA ASN A 16 23.36 -3.52 -1.57
C ASN A 16 23.44 -4.93 -0.96
N PRO A 17 24.11 -5.89 -1.61
CA PRO A 17 24.38 -7.19 -1.00
C PRO A 17 25.30 -7.04 0.20
N THR A 18 25.03 -7.77 1.28
CA THR A 18 25.83 -7.76 2.52
C THR A 18 26.62 -9.05 2.74
N ASN A 19 26.46 -10.03 1.86
CA ASN A 19 27.19 -11.29 1.89
C ASN A 19 27.54 -11.80 0.49
N SER A 20 28.43 -12.80 0.42
CA SER A 20 28.86 -13.42 -0.84
C SER A 20 27.76 -14.21 -1.54
N ASP A 21 26.79 -14.72 -0.78
CA ASP A 21 25.74 -15.61 -1.29
C ASP A 21 24.62 -14.84 -2.01
N ASN A 22 24.69 -13.50 -2.02
CA ASN A 22 23.72 -12.59 -2.64
C ASN A 22 22.27 -12.90 -2.23
N ASN A 23 22.08 -13.23 -0.95
CA ASN A 23 20.76 -13.49 -0.35
C ASN A 23 20.52 -12.68 0.92
N GLU A 24 21.47 -11.83 1.32
CA GLU A 24 21.31 -10.81 2.35
C GLU A 24 21.61 -9.43 1.75
N PHE A 25 20.75 -8.46 2.06
CA PHE A 25 20.83 -7.11 1.52
C PHE A 25 20.54 -6.05 2.57
N GLU A 26 21.01 -4.83 2.34
CA GLU A 26 20.68 -3.65 3.13
C GLU A 26 20.23 -2.50 2.20
N THR A 27 19.23 -1.74 2.61
CA THR A 27 18.78 -0.56 1.84
C THR A 27 19.84 0.53 1.88
N ILE A 28 20.05 1.18 0.73
CA ILE A 28 21.02 2.28 0.62
C ILE A 28 20.52 3.52 1.35
N HIS A 29 19.21 3.76 1.30
CA HIS A 29 18.55 4.88 1.96
C HIS A 29 17.68 4.39 3.12
N HIS A 30 17.44 5.29 4.07
CA HIS A 30 16.53 5.02 5.17
C HIS A 30 15.07 5.13 4.69
N PRO A 31 14.16 4.29 5.22
CA PRO A 31 12.77 4.39 4.87
C PRO A 31 12.16 5.69 5.44
N GLN A 32 11.11 6.19 4.79
CA GLN A 32 10.45 7.44 5.18
C GLN A 32 9.10 7.18 5.86
N ARG A 33 8.61 8.18 6.59
CA ARG A 33 7.33 8.15 7.31
C ARG A 33 6.18 8.56 6.40
N MET A 34 4.99 8.05 6.69
CA MET A 34 3.73 8.52 6.10
C MET A 34 2.60 8.32 7.11
N GLY A 35 1.88 9.39 7.46
CA GLY A 35 0.69 9.27 8.33
C GLY A 35 0.92 8.91 9.80
N ASN A 36 2.16 8.84 10.29
CA ASN A 36 2.44 8.48 11.69
C ASN A 36 3.14 9.62 12.44
N PRO A 37 2.64 10.05 13.62
CA PRO A 37 3.32 11.04 14.46
C PRO A 37 4.58 10.49 15.15
N LEU A 38 4.67 9.16 15.32
CA LEU A 38 5.86 8.49 15.83
C LEU A 38 6.90 8.34 14.71
N ASP A 39 8.15 8.04 15.08
CA ASP A 39 9.24 7.82 14.14
C ASP A 39 9.18 6.44 13.46
N ILE A 40 8.01 6.11 12.92
CA ILE A 40 7.71 4.82 12.30
C ILE A 40 7.61 5.03 10.80
N ALA A 41 8.43 4.27 10.09
CA ALA A 41 8.44 4.23 8.64
C ALA A 41 7.12 3.71 8.08
N TYR A 42 6.77 4.15 6.89
CA TYR A 42 5.64 3.62 6.15
C TYR A 42 5.86 2.14 5.80
N GLY A 43 4.87 1.30 6.05
CA GLY A 43 4.92 -0.16 5.85
C GLY A 43 5.29 -0.58 4.43
N GLY A 44 4.92 0.22 3.42
CA GLY A 44 5.24 -0.01 2.03
C GLY A 44 6.75 -0.09 1.77
N TYR A 45 7.60 0.53 2.59
CA TYR A 45 9.06 0.36 2.48
C TYR A 45 9.52 -1.05 2.80
N ALA A 46 9.03 -1.65 3.89
CA ALA A 46 9.35 -3.03 4.23
C ALA A 46 8.81 -3.98 3.17
N LEU A 47 7.59 -3.75 2.69
CA LEU A 47 6.96 -4.59 1.69
C LEU A 47 7.65 -4.50 0.31
N GLY A 48 7.93 -3.29 -0.17
CA GLY A 48 8.66 -3.06 -1.41
C GLY A 48 10.10 -3.60 -1.35
N THR A 49 10.77 -3.44 -0.21
CA THR A 49 12.09 -4.06 0.03
C THR A 49 12.02 -5.58 -0.06
N ALA A 50 10.99 -6.20 0.56
CA ALA A 50 10.81 -7.65 0.49
C ALA A 50 10.56 -8.13 -0.95
N CYS A 51 9.71 -7.44 -1.71
CA CYS A 51 9.46 -7.73 -3.11
C CYS A 51 10.75 -7.67 -3.94
N ARG A 52 11.52 -6.56 -3.81
CA ARG A 52 12.75 -6.36 -4.56
C ARG A 52 13.83 -7.38 -4.20
N ALA A 53 13.97 -7.72 -2.91
CA ALA A 53 14.91 -8.75 -2.46
C ALA A 53 14.53 -10.15 -2.98
N ALA A 54 13.24 -10.50 -2.98
CA ALA A 54 12.76 -11.76 -3.55
C ALA A 54 13.12 -11.89 -5.04
N TYR A 55 12.90 -10.82 -5.81
CA TYR A 55 13.26 -10.75 -7.23
C TYR A 55 14.77 -10.88 -7.47
N LYS A 56 15.61 -10.31 -6.61
CA LYS A 56 17.08 -10.47 -6.69
C LYS A 56 17.54 -11.91 -6.47
N CYS A 57 16.74 -12.74 -5.80
CA CYS A 57 17.09 -14.12 -5.48
C CYS A 57 16.35 -15.17 -6.33
N VAL A 58 15.68 -14.77 -7.41
CA VAL A 58 15.04 -15.69 -8.36
C VAL A 58 15.67 -15.56 -9.75
N SER A 59 15.71 -16.65 -10.51
CA SER A 59 16.21 -16.62 -11.88
C SER A 59 15.28 -15.81 -12.79
N THR A 60 15.84 -15.26 -13.87
CA THR A 60 15.06 -14.58 -14.92
C THR A 60 13.95 -15.49 -15.47
N GLY A 61 12.79 -14.91 -15.79
CA GLY A 61 11.63 -15.62 -16.32
C GLY A 61 10.66 -16.17 -15.27
N TYR A 62 10.95 -15.96 -13.98
CA TYR A 62 10.01 -16.20 -12.89
C TYR A 62 9.28 -14.91 -12.52
N HIS A 63 7.96 -14.94 -12.58
CA HIS A 63 7.06 -13.80 -12.36
C HIS A 63 6.36 -13.97 -11.02
N LEU A 64 6.36 -12.94 -10.19
CA LEU A 64 5.71 -12.96 -8.87
C LEU A 64 4.19 -13.03 -9.07
N TYR A 65 3.54 -14.05 -8.51
CA TYR A 65 2.07 -14.15 -8.52
C TYR A 65 1.45 -13.96 -7.14
N SER A 66 2.22 -14.16 -6.06
CA SER A 66 1.76 -13.84 -4.72
C SER A 66 2.88 -13.50 -3.76
N MET A 67 2.61 -12.57 -2.85
CA MET A 67 3.44 -12.30 -1.69
C MET A 67 2.55 -12.15 -0.45
N LEU A 68 2.71 -13.04 0.53
CA LEU A 68 1.88 -13.13 1.73
C LEU A 68 2.76 -12.97 2.96
N GLY A 69 2.33 -12.23 3.98
CA GLY A 69 3.18 -12.01 5.13
C GLY A 69 2.55 -11.29 6.31
N HIS A 70 3.39 -11.08 7.33
CA HIS A 70 3.01 -10.43 8.59
C HIS A 70 3.99 -9.31 8.93
N TYR A 71 3.45 -8.18 9.40
CA TYR A 71 4.19 -7.13 10.07
C TYR A 71 4.37 -7.54 11.55
N LEU A 72 5.61 -7.72 11.99
CA LEU A 72 5.96 -8.19 13.34
C LEU A 72 6.37 -7.07 14.30
N GLY A 73 6.63 -5.88 13.76
CA GLY A 73 6.98 -4.70 14.54
C GLY A 73 7.21 -3.47 13.66
N PRO A 74 7.26 -2.27 14.26
CA PRO A 74 7.56 -1.06 13.52
C PRO A 74 8.98 -1.11 12.97
N ALA A 75 9.15 -0.58 11.77
CA ALA A 75 10.45 -0.15 11.27
C ALA A 75 10.62 1.36 11.57
N TYR A 76 11.83 1.77 11.93
CA TYR A 76 12.18 3.16 12.18
C TYR A 76 12.74 3.82 10.92
N SER A 77 12.54 5.14 10.80
CA SER A 77 12.98 5.95 9.65
C SER A 77 14.41 6.49 9.73
N ASP A 78 15.11 6.22 10.83
CA ASP A 78 16.46 6.72 11.11
C ASP A 78 17.58 5.72 10.77
N ARG A 79 17.24 4.53 10.25
CA ARG A 79 18.18 3.44 9.99
C ARG A 79 17.74 2.58 8.79
N PRO A 80 18.66 1.89 8.09
CA PRO A 80 18.33 1.10 6.92
C PRO A 80 17.49 -0.13 7.27
N LEU A 81 16.80 -0.67 6.27
CA LEU A 81 16.16 -1.99 6.33
C LEU A 81 17.14 -3.05 5.83
N ARG A 82 17.09 -4.23 6.44
CA ARG A 82 17.86 -5.40 6.02
C ARG A 82 16.93 -6.46 5.52
N ALA A 83 17.28 -7.11 4.42
CA ALA A 83 16.51 -8.19 3.83
C ALA A 83 17.33 -9.48 3.83
N LYS A 84 16.78 -10.56 4.38
CA LYS A 84 17.34 -11.90 4.29
C LYS A 84 16.38 -12.79 3.51
N VAL A 85 16.90 -13.46 2.48
CA VAL A 85 16.11 -14.29 1.59
C VAL A 85 16.53 -15.74 1.70
N ARG A 86 15.57 -16.63 1.97
CA ARG A 86 15.77 -18.07 1.96
C ARG A 86 14.99 -18.69 0.79
N THR A 87 15.68 -19.48 -0.02
CA THR A 87 15.02 -20.33 -1.03
C THR A 87 14.27 -21.47 -0.34
N ILE A 88 12.96 -21.50 -0.53
CA ILE A 88 12.09 -22.57 -0.03
C ILE A 88 11.83 -23.61 -1.13
N ARG A 89 11.65 -23.14 -2.36
CA ARG A 89 11.37 -23.98 -3.52
C ARG A 89 12.05 -23.41 -4.76
N GLN A 90 12.62 -24.30 -5.56
CA GLN A 90 13.07 -24.02 -6.92
C GLN A 90 12.79 -25.24 -7.80
N THR A 91 11.88 -25.10 -8.76
CA THR A 91 11.57 -26.13 -9.75
C THR A 91 11.80 -25.57 -11.15
N ARG A 92 11.27 -26.20 -12.21
CA ARG A 92 11.25 -25.65 -13.58
C ARG A 92 10.16 -24.59 -13.77
N THR A 93 9.06 -24.68 -13.02
CA THR A 93 7.85 -23.87 -13.23
C THR A 93 7.60 -22.91 -12.08
N PHE A 94 7.86 -23.35 -10.85
CA PHE A 94 7.58 -22.58 -9.64
C PHE A 94 8.84 -22.33 -8.80
N ALA A 95 8.88 -21.15 -8.19
CA ALA A 95 9.87 -20.79 -7.18
C ALA A 95 9.18 -20.16 -5.96
N THR A 96 9.77 -20.35 -4.78
CA THR A 96 9.28 -19.76 -3.53
C THR A 96 10.45 -19.22 -2.74
N ARG A 97 10.31 -17.99 -2.24
CA ARG A 97 11.28 -17.30 -1.38
C ARG A 97 10.61 -16.92 -0.07
N GLN A 98 11.23 -17.24 1.05
CA GLN A 98 10.91 -16.63 2.33
C GLN A 98 11.80 -15.40 2.48
N VAL A 99 11.22 -14.26 2.81
CA VAL A 99 11.93 -13.00 3.01
C VAL A 99 11.66 -12.49 4.41
N GLU A 100 12.73 -12.20 5.14
CA GLU A 100 12.70 -11.52 6.43
C GLU A 100 13.24 -10.10 6.24
N ILE A 101 12.48 -9.12 6.69
CA ILE A 101 12.92 -7.72 6.77
C ILE A 101 13.17 -7.39 8.24
N SER A 102 14.37 -6.90 8.54
CA SER A 102 14.81 -6.59 9.89
C SER A 102 15.52 -5.25 9.98
N GLN A 103 15.69 -4.79 11.22
CA GLN A 103 16.55 -3.65 11.55
C GLN A 103 17.36 -3.94 12.82
N LYS A 104 18.57 -3.38 12.86
CA LYS A 104 19.35 -3.27 14.11
C LYS A 104 18.72 -2.24 15.04
N ARG A 105 18.51 -2.65 16.29
CA ARG A 105 18.12 -1.76 17.39
C ARG A 105 19.35 -1.06 17.99
N ASP A 106 19.11 -0.08 18.86
CA ASP A 106 20.17 0.70 19.52
C ASP A 106 21.07 -0.17 20.41
N ASN A 107 20.55 -1.28 20.93
CA ASN A 107 21.30 -2.28 21.70
C ASN A 107 22.11 -3.25 20.80
N GLY A 108 22.10 -3.06 19.48
CA GLY A 108 22.78 -3.90 18.50
C GLY A 108 22.01 -5.16 18.10
N GLU A 109 20.89 -5.49 18.74
CA GLU A 109 20.08 -6.66 18.39
C GLU A 109 19.35 -6.47 17.07
N GLU A 110 19.31 -7.51 16.26
CA GLU A 110 18.53 -7.56 15.03
C GLU A 110 17.07 -7.91 15.36
N ARG A 111 16.10 -7.11 14.88
CA ARG A 111 14.67 -7.37 15.06
C ARG A 111 14.00 -7.49 13.71
N ILE A 112 13.29 -8.58 13.48
CA ILE A 112 12.42 -8.75 12.31
C ILE A 112 11.21 -7.82 12.46
N CYS A 113 10.97 -7.01 11.43
CA CYS A 113 9.84 -6.10 11.29
C CYS A 113 8.77 -6.68 10.36
N LEU A 114 9.15 -7.48 9.36
CA LEU A 114 8.23 -8.15 8.44
C LEU A 114 8.78 -9.52 8.03
N ILE A 115 7.90 -10.50 7.88
CA ILE A 115 8.21 -11.79 7.25
C ILE A 115 7.21 -12.08 6.14
N ALA A 116 7.68 -12.57 5.00
CA ALA A 116 6.86 -12.85 3.84
C ALA A 116 7.27 -14.12 3.10
N MET A 117 6.31 -14.73 2.41
CA MET A 117 6.50 -15.77 1.40
C MET A 117 6.16 -15.16 0.05
N ALA A 118 7.13 -15.14 -0.87
CA ALA A 118 6.98 -14.69 -2.24
C ALA A 118 7.04 -15.90 -3.18
N ASP A 119 5.97 -16.11 -3.93
CA ASP A 119 5.83 -17.20 -4.88
C ASP A 119 5.82 -16.69 -6.31
N PHE A 120 6.54 -17.44 -7.15
CA PHE A 120 6.78 -17.11 -8.54
C PHE A 120 6.43 -18.28 -9.45
N GLN A 121 6.00 -17.95 -10.66
CA GLN A 121 5.71 -18.91 -11.72
C GLN A 121 6.35 -18.42 -13.02
N VAL A 122 6.86 -19.33 -13.84
CA VAL A 122 7.24 -19.00 -15.22
C VAL A 122 6.00 -18.72 -16.08
N SER A 123 6.15 -17.98 -17.18
CA SER A 123 5.04 -17.77 -18.12
C SER A 123 4.53 -19.11 -18.67
N GLU A 124 3.20 -19.31 -18.63
CA GLU A 124 2.54 -20.45 -19.26
C GLU A 124 2.41 -20.22 -20.78
N PRO A 125 2.52 -21.26 -21.61
CA PRO A 125 2.47 -21.11 -23.07
C PRO A 125 1.06 -20.80 -23.61
N ALA A 126 0.01 -20.99 -22.80
CA ALA A 126 -1.37 -20.75 -23.19
C ALA A 126 -2.26 -20.44 -21.97
N THR A 127 -3.29 -19.62 -22.20
CA THR A 127 -4.34 -19.32 -21.21
C THR A 127 -5.60 -20.10 -21.57
N LEU A 128 -6.13 -20.89 -20.63
CA LEU A 128 -7.37 -21.66 -20.86
C LEU A 128 -8.63 -20.81 -20.78
N LEU A 129 -8.70 -19.90 -19.80
CA LEU A 129 -9.81 -18.97 -19.57
C LEU A 129 -9.26 -17.64 -19.06
N GLU A 130 -9.88 -16.53 -19.47
CA GLU A 130 -9.54 -15.20 -19.01
C GLU A 130 -10.81 -14.43 -18.63
N PHE A 131 -10.91 -14.04 -17.35
CA PHE A 131 -11.97 -13.20 -16.82
C PHE A 131 -11.50 -12.52 -15.53
N SER A 132 -12.10 -11.38 -15.20
CA SER A 132 -11.91 -10.72 -13.91
C SER A 132 -13.19 -10.00 -13.49
N LYS A 133 -13.37 -9.82 -12.16
CA LYS A 133 -14.47 -8.99 -11.66
C LYS A 133 -14.25 -7.51 -12.05
N PRO A 134 -15.30 -6.75 -12.35
CA PRO A 134 -15.19 -5.29 -12.44
C PRO A 134 -15.01 -4.66 -11.05
N PRO A 135 -14.66 -3.37 -10.96
CA PRO A 135 -14.78 -2.60 -9.72
C PRO A 135 -16.22 -2.56 -9.21
N LEU A 136 -16.40 -2.31 -7.91
CA LEU A 136 -17.73 -2.17 -7.30
C LEU A 136 -18.42 -0.89 -7.80
N GLU A 137 -17.66 0.20 -7.90
CA GLU A 137 -18.15 1.49 -8.40
C GLU A 137 -17.75 1.74 -9.87
N SER A 138 -18.59 2.50 -10.57
CA SER A 138 -18.25 2.98 -11.90
C SER A 138 -17.39 4.23 -11.79
N PHE A 139 -16.16 4.13 -12.27
CA PHE A 139 -15.19 5.24 -12.21
C PHE A 139 -15.04 5.91 -13.58
N PRO A 140 -15.12 7.25 -13.67
CA PRO A 140 -14.82 7.98 -14.89
C PRO A 140 -13.41 7.71 -15.40
N HIS A 141 -13.16 7.95 -16.68
CA HIS A 141 -11.85 7.78 -17.29
C HIS A 141 -10.84 8.83 -16.79
N HIS A 142 -9.58 8.45 -16.57
CA HIS A 142 -8.54 9.32 -15.97
C HIS A 142 -8.31 10.64 -16.75
N ASN A 143 -8.41 10.61 -18.09
CA ASN A 143 -8.26 11.81 -18.94
C ASN A 143 -9.18 12.98 -18.56
N GLY A 144 -10.35 12.70 -17.98
CA GLY A 144 -11.30 13.73 -17.54
C GLY A 144 -11.18 14.10 -16.07
N LEU A 145 -10.27 13.46 -15.33
CA LEU A 145 -10.15 13.65 -13.88
C LEU A 145 -9.08 14.68 -13.53
N PRO A 146 -9.38 15.58 -12.56
CA PRO A 146 -8.38 16.47 -11.99
C PRO A 146 -7.29 15.68 -11.26
N THR A 147 -6.12 16.29 -11.13
CA THR A 147 -5.08 15.83 -10.20
C THR A 147 -5.60 15.86 -8.76
N GLN A 148 -5.06 15.01 -7.90
CA GLN A 148 -5.37 15.03 -6.46
C GLN A 148 -5.22 16.44 -5.85
N LYS A 149 -4.16 17.15 -6.23
CA LYS A 149 -3.90 18.52 -5.77
C LYS A 149 -5.02 19.48 -6.16
N GLU A 150 -5.53 19.39 -7.40
CA GLU A 150 -6.64 20.23 -7.86
C GLU A 150 -7.94 19.89 -7.14
N VAL A 151 -8.22 18.61 -6.86
CA VAL A 151 -9.38 18.19 -6.06
C VAL A 151 -9.35 18.83 -4.67
N PHE A 152 -8.21 18.76 -3.98
CA PHE A 152 -8.10 19.27 -2.61
C PHE A 152 -7.95 20.78 -2.53
N GLN A 153 -7.32 21.41 -3.52
CA GLN A 153 -7.35 22.87 -3.66
C GLN A 153 -8.78 23.37 -3.84
N LYS A 154 -9.60 22.68 -4.64
CA LYS A 154 -11.01 23.03 -4.80
C LYS A 154 -11.80 22.95 -3.49
N LEU A 155 -11.52 21.99 -2.61
CA LEU A 155 -12.16 21.94 -1.29
C LEU A 155 -11.84 23.19 -0.45
N LEU A 156 -10.60 23.68 -0.55
CA LEU A 156 -10.18 24.92 0.11
C LEU A 156 -10.85 26.15 -0.52
N ASP A 157 -10.84 26.25 -1.84
CA ASP A 157 -11.41 27.38 -2.59
C ASP A 157 -12.94 27.48 -2.38
N ASP A 158 -13.63 26.34 -2.25
CA ASP A 158 -15.06 26.26 -1.91
C ASP A 158 -15.34 26.55 -0.42
N GLY A 159 -14.32 26.84 0.40
CA GLY A 159 -14.46 27.11 1.84
C GLY A 159 -14.80 25.89 2.70
N LYS A 160 -14.63 24.68 2.18
CA LYS A 160 -14.98 23.42 2.87
C LYS A 160 -13.90 22.94 3.84
N ILE A 161 -12.65 23.33 3.61
CA ILE A 161 -11.51 23.04 4.49
C ILE A 161 -10.67 24.29 4.71
N SER A 162 -9.83 24.29 5.75
CA SER A 162 -8.86 25.36 5.99
C SER A 162 -7.54 25.09 5.28
N GLN A 163 -6.76 26.15 5.03
CA GLN A 163 -5.39 26.02 4.50
C GLN A 163 -4.53 25.12 5.40
N GLN A 164 -4.66 25.26 6.72
CA GLN A 164 -3.95 24.43 7.69
C GLN A 164 -4.23 22.93 7.49
N LEU A 165 -5.48 22.56 7.19
CA LEU A 165 -5.85 21.17 6.96
C LEU A 165 -5.28 20.64 5.64
N LEU A 166 -5.30 21.45 4.59
CA LEU A 166 -4.68 21.14 3.29
C LEU A 166 -3.16 20.97 3.39
N ASP A 167 -2.49 21.86 4.14
CA ASP A 167 -1.04 21.78 4.38
C ASP A 167 -0.68 20.52 5.19
N ALA A 168 -1.50 20.19 6.20
CA ALA A 168 -1.33 18.98 6.99
C ALA A 168 -1.50 17.71 6.14
N HIS A 169 -2.49 17.67 5.24
CA HIS A 169 -2.65 16.59 4.26
C HIS A 169 -1.41 16.48 3.35
N SER A 170 -1.04 17.57 2.70
CA SER A 170 0.08 17.61 1.75
C SER A 170 1.39 17.13 2.39
N LYS A 171 1.64 17.54 3.65
CA LYS A 171 2.79 17.04 4.42
C LYS A 171 2.68 15.53 4.69
N THR A 172 1.51 15.07 5.10
CA THR A 172 1.25 13.68 5.52
C THR A 172 1.41 12.68 4.36
N PHE A 173 0.97 13.07 3.17
CA PHE A 173 0.93 12.20 1.98
C PHE A 173 1.91 12.62 0.87
N SER A 174 2.83 13.54 1.16
CA SER A 174 3.86 14.02 0.23
C SER A 174 4.63 12.89 -0.45
N LEU A 175 4.90 11.79 0.26
CA LEU A 175 5.56 10.60 -0.26
C LEU A 175 4.80 9.97 -1.44
N MET A 176 3.47 9.82 -1.33
CA MET A 176 2.66 9.26 -2.42
C MET A 176 2.55 10.24 -3.59
N GLU A 177 2.33 11.52 -3.30
CA GLU A 177 2.25 12.56 -4.34
C GLU A 177 3.54 12.70 -5.14
N ALA A 178 4.69 12.48 -4.49
CA ALA A 178 6.02 12.53 -5.09
C ALA A 178 6.25 11.45 -6.15
N HIS A 179 5.78 10.23 -5.89
CA HIS A 179 6.08 9.06 -6.71
C HIS A 179 4.96 8.68 -7.67
N PHE A 180 3.72 9.08 -7.37
CA PHE A 180 2.54 8.66 -8.13
C PHE A 180 1.71 9.87 -8.61
N ASP A 181 1.26 9.81 -9.86
CA ASP A 181 0.19 10.68 -10.36
C ASP A 181 -1.13 10.01 -10.00
N GLN A 182 -1.85 10.58 -9.03
CA GLN A 182 -3.14 10.09 -8.56
C GLN A 182 -4.26 11.04 -8.96
N ARG A 183 -5.33 10.46 -9.49
CA ARG A 183 -6.56 11.11 -9.96
C ARG A 183 -7.73 10.52 -9.17
N PRO A 184 -8.09 11.10 -8.02
CA PRO A 184 -9.22 10.62 -7.23
C PRO A 184 -10.51 10.70 -8.04
N CYS A 185 -11.36 9.68 -7.94
CA CYS A 185 -12.67 9.74 -8.58
C CYS A 185 -13.64 10.59 -7.74
N PRO A 186 -14.59 11.34 -8.36
CA PRO A 186 -15.42 12.31 -7.64
C PRO A 186 -16.26 11.69 -6.52
N ASP A 187 -16.82 10.50 -6.76
CA ASP A 187 -17.66 9.79 -5.78
C ASP A 187 -16.85 8.99 -4.75
N SER A 188 -15.53 8.97 -4.86
CA SER A 188 -14.66 8.30 -3.87
C SER A 188 -14.66 9.05 -2.54
N VAL A 189 -14.78 8.31 -1.44
CA VAL A 189 -14.79 8.91 -0.09
C VAL A 189 -13.57 9.81 0.15
N PHE A 190 -12.36 9.36 -0.21
CA PHE A 190 -11.13 10.14 0.01
C PHE A 190 -11.09 11.47 -0.75
N ALA A 191 -11.69 11.53 -1.94
CA ALA A 191 -11.76 12.74 -2.75
C ALA A 191 -12.65 13.81 -2.07
N GLN A 192 -13.68 13.38 -1.34
CA GLN A 192 -14.69 14.24 -0.76
C GLN A 192 -14.35 14.71 0.66
N ASN A 193 -13.61 13.89 1.43
CA ASN A 193 -13.29 14.16 2.83
C ASN A 193 -11.79 14.28 3.13
N LEU A 194 -10.97 14.53 2.12
CA LEU A 194 -9.52 14.72 2.26
C LEU A 194 -8.86 13.54 2.99
N PHE A 195 -9.06 12.32 2.45
CA PHE A 195 -8.56 11.06 3.02
C PHE A 195 -9.10 10.75 4.43
N GLY A 196 -10.12 11.45 4.91
CA GLY A 196 -10.69 11.36 6.26
C GLY A 196 -10.26 12.50 7.19
N MET A 197 -9.31 13.35 6.79
CA MET A 197 -8.87 14.49 7.60
C MET A 197 -9.99 15.54 7.77
N ALA A 198 -10.85 15.71 6.77
CA ALA A 198 -11.99 16.61 6.83
C ALA A 198 -13.24 15.90 7.40
N LYS A 199 -13.17 15.53 8.68
CA LYS A 199 -14.16 14.71 9.42
C LYS A 199 -15.60 15.22 9.33
N THR A 200 -15.82 16.52 9.15
CA THR A 200 -17.16 17.11 9.11
C THR A 200 -17.80 17.07 7.72
N LEU A 201 -17.03 16.81 6.66
CA LEU A 201 -17.56 16.82 5.30
C LEU A 201 -18.38 15.55 5.03
N PRO A 202 -19.60 15.69 4.50
CA PRO A 202 -20.36 14.54 4.03
C PRO A 202 -19.75 13.96 2.76
N THR A 203 -20.05 12.70 2.52
CA THR A 203 -19.74 12.00 1.28
C THR A 203 -21.02 11.54 0.60
N THR A 204 -20.98 11.38 -0.72
CA THR A 204 -22.08 10.80 -1.49
C THR A 204 -22.45 9.39 -1.05
N GLN A 205 -21.55 8.70 -0.32
CA GLN A 205 -21.74 7.31 0.13
C GLN A 205 -22.21 7.18 1.60
N ASP A 206 -22.44 8.27 2.32
CA ASP A 206 -22.79 8.21 3.76
C ASP A 206 -24.14 7.55 4.07
N HIS A 207 -25.02 7.48 3.07
CA HIS A 207 -26.30 6.77 3.16
C HIS A 207 -26.15 5.25 3.05
N LEU A 208 -25.01 4.76 2.58
CA LEU A 208 -24.72 3.33 2.44
C LEU A 208 -24.20 2.74 3.76
N PRO A 209 -24.41 1.44 4.03
CA PRO A 209 -23.66 0.72 5.04
C PRO A 209 -22.15 0.86 4.79
N VAL A 210 -21.34 0.94 5.86
CA VAL A 210 -19.88 1.13 5.75
C VAL A 210 -19.22 0.10 4.83
N THR A 211 -19.69 -1.14 4.85
CA THR A 211 -19.18 -2.25 4.02
C THR A 211 -19.54 -2.15 2.53
N SER A 212 -20.42 -1.21 2.19
CA SER A 212 -20.78 -0.88 0.81
C SER A 212 -20.13 0.43 0.36
N ARG A 213 -19.31 1.06 1.20
CA ARG A 213 -18.57 2.27 0.84
C ARG A 213 -17.20 1.91 0.30
N THR A 214 -16.74 2.66 -0.69
CA THR A 214 -15.44 2.48 -1.34
C THR A 214 -14.73 3.81 -1.51
N THR A 215 -13.45 3.73 -1.78
CA THR A 215 -12.69 4.84 -2.33
C THR A 215 -11.87 4.34 -3.50
N GLY A 216 -11.81 5.11 -4.58
CA GLY A 216 -11.04 4.75 -5.76
C GLY A 216 -10.36 5.91 -6.43
N ASP A 217 -9.27 5.60 -7.11
CA ASP A 217 -8.45 6.54 -7.85
C ASP A 217 -7.85 5.87 -9.08
N TRP A 218 -7.57 6.68 -10.09
CA TRP A 218 -6.60 6.28 -11.10
C TRP A 218 -5.21 6.68 -10.64
N PHE A 219 -4.23 5.81 -10.87
CA PHE A 219 -2.85 6.09 -10.55
C PHE A 219 -1.92 5.63 -11.67
N ARG A 220 -0.74 6.25 -11.74
CA ARG A 220 0.44 5.73 -12.43
C ARG A 220 1.70 6.18 -11.71
N CYS A 221 2.77 5.43 -11.85
CA CYS A 221 4.09 5.84 -11.39
C CYS A 221 4.57 7.03 -12.24
N ARG A 222 5.18 8.02 -11.58
CA ARG A 222 5.82 9.16 -12.25
C ARG A 222 7.20 8.82 -12.79
N GLU A 223 7.80 7.75 -12.28
CA GLU A 223 9.17 7.36 -12.54
C GLU A 223 9.27 6.44 -13.75
N LYS A 224 10.43 6.46 -14.40
CA LYS A 224 10.78 5.46 -15.39
C LYS A 224 11.21 4.19 -14.66
N LEU A 225 10.50 3.10 -14.91
CA LEU A 225 10.76 1.78 -14.32
C LEU A 225 11.36 0.86 -15.38
N ASN A 226 12.29 -0.01 -14.97
CA ASN A 226 13.03 -0.92 -15.85
C ASN A 226 12.73 -2.37 -15.46
N GLY A 227 11.72 -2.95 -16.11
CA GLY A 227 11.35 -4.35 -15.98
C GLY A 227 10.45 -4.65 -14.77
N GLU A 228 9.84 -5.83 -14.81
CA GLU A 228 8.78 -6.27 -13.89
C GLU A 228 9.12 -6.09 -12.40
N ALA A 229 10.36 -6.37 -11.99
CA ALA A 229 10.78 -6.25 -10.60
C ALA A 229 10.59 -4.81 -10.06
N GLU A 230 10.83 -3.78 -10.88
CA GLU A 230 10.67 -2.39 -10.46
C GLU A 230 9.20 -1.98 -10.43
N HIS A 231 8.40 -2.44 -11.39
CA HIS A 231 6.95 -2.26 -11.41
C HIS A 231 6.29 -2.89 -10.18
N LEU A 232 6.59 -4.15 -9.86
CA LEU A 232 5.98 -4.81 -8.71
C LEU A 232 6.52 -4.33 -7.36
N THR A 233 7.77 -3.85 -7.32
CA THR A 233 8.29 -3.13 -6.15
C THR A 233 7.49 -1.84 -5.88
N ASN A 234 7.22 -1.04 -6.92
CA ASN A 234 6.42 0.18 -6.80
C ASN A 234 4.95 -0.13 -6.48
N LEU A 235 4.39 -1.18 -7.10
CA LEU A 235 3.01 -1.59 -6.87
C LEU A 235 2.82 -2.05 -5.43
N SER A 236 3.68 -2.93 -4.94
CA SER A 236 3.64 -3.41 -3.55
C SER A 236 3.77 -2.26 -2.55
N PHE A 237 4.65 -1.29 -2.81
CA PHE A 237 4.75 -0.08 -2.01
C PHE A 237 3.44 0.72 -1.99
N LEU A 238 2.83 0.97 -3.16
CA LEU A 238 1.63 1.80 -3.27
C LEU A 238 0.39 1.15 -2.65
N VAL A 239 0.18 -0.14 -2.87
CA VAL A 239 -1.07 -0.83 -2.51
C VAL A 239 -1.17 -1.19 -1.02
N ASP A 240 -0.06 -1.15 -0.26
CA ASP A 240 -0.10 -1.14 1.21
C ASP A 240 -0.72 0.16 1.75
N GLY A 241 -0.84 1.19 0.90
CA GLY A 241 -1.39 2.48 1.25
C GLY A 241 -2.88 2.40 1.56
N ALA A 242 -3.26 3.06 2.64
CA ALA A 242 -4.64 3.35 3.03
C ALA A 242 -5.53 2.20 3.49
N ILE A 243 -5.27 0.93 3.14
CA ILE A 243 -6.15 -0.19 3.55
C ILE A 243 -6.38 -0.20 5.08
N SER A 244 -5.30 -0.06 5.86
CA SER A 244 -5.37 -0.13 7.32
C SER A 244 -6.20 0.99 7.97
N PHE A 245 -6.18 2.20 7.43
CA PHE A 245 -6.89 3.34 8.02
C PHE A 245 -8.19 3.69 7.30
N LEU A 246 -8.51 3.04 6.17
CA LEU A 246 -9.76 3.24 5.44
C LEU A 246 -11.01 3.19 6.34
N PRO A 247 -11.14 2.26 7.33
CA PRO A 247 -12.30 2.27 8.23
C PRO A 247 -12.53 3.61 8.93
N LEU A 248 -11.46 4.37 9.25
CA LEU A 248 -11.59 5.69 9.89
C LEU A 248 -12.24 6.69 8.94
N SER A 249 -11.67 6.84 7.74
CA SER A 249 -12.18 7.78 6.75
C SER A 249 -13.63 7.48 6.34
N LEU A 250 -13.97 6.19 6.14
CA LEU A 250 -15.34 5.77 5.81
C LEU A 250 -16.35 6.10 6.93
N ASN A 251 -15.89 6.27 8.17
CA ASN A 251 -16.72 6.60 9.34
C ASN A 251 -16.53 8.04 9.82
N ARG A 252 -15.96 8.93 8.99
CA ARG A 252 -15.69 10.33 9.33
C ARG A 252 -14.80 10.49 10.59
N MET A 253 -13.85 9.59 10.74
CA MET A 253 -12.84 9.58 11.80
C MET A 253 -11.44 9.78 11.21
N TRP A 254 -10.50 10.21 12.06
CA TRP A 254 -9.10 10.37 11.70
C TRP A 254 -8.17 9.75 12.76
N PHE A 255 -6.86 9.90 12.61
CA PHE A 255 -5.85 9.34 13.51
C PHE A 255 -5.95 9.86 14.95
N ASP A 256 -6.61 10.99 15.19
CA ASP A 256 -6.86 11.52 16.52
C ASP A 256 -8.02 10.82 17.26
N ASP A 257 -8.85 10.03 16.57
CA ASP A 257 -9.98 9.31 17.15
C ASP A 257 -9.68 7.85 17.54
N VAL A 258 -8.46 7.37 17.27
CA VAL A 258 -8.09 5.96 17.39
C VAL A 258 -6.88 5.79 18.31
N GLY A 259 -6.88 4.74 19.12
CA GLY A 259 -5.74 4.44 20.00
C GLY A 259 -4.59 3.78 19.24
N ALA A 260 -4.91 2.94 18.26
CA ALA A 260 -3.92 2.37 17.34
C ALA A 260 -4.59 1.94 16.04
N VAL A 261 -3.94 2.24 14.92
CA VAL A 261 -4.28 1.76 13.59
C VAL A 261 -3.00 1.45 12.83
N SER A 262 -2.87 0.22 12.34
CA SER A 262 -1.65 -0.26 11.68
C SER A 262 -1.92 -1.61 11.02
N SER A 263 -1.16 -1.92 9.97
CA SER A 263 -1.15 -3.22 9.31
C SER A 263 -0.68 -4.35 10.25
N LEU A 264 -1.34 -5.52 10.22
CA LEU A 264 -0.90 -6.75 10.90
C LEU A 264 -0.39 -7.78 9.89
N ASP A 265 -1.17 -8.05 8.85
CA ASP A 265 -0.83 -8.97 7.79
C ASP A 265 -1.14 -8.36 6.42
N PHE A 266 -0.71 -9.05 5.38
CA PHE A 266 -1.08 -8.72 4.01
C PHE A 266 -1.08 -9.98 3.14
N ALA A 267 -1.87 -9.93 2.09
CA ALA A 267 -1.88 -10.92 1.02
C ALA A 267 -1.95 -10.22 -0.34
N LEU A 268 -0.78 -9.96 -0.94
CA LEU A 268 -0.65 -9.43 -2.29
C LEU A 268 -0.75 -10.57 -3.30
N ARG A 269 -1.58 -10.39 -4.32
CA ARG A 269 -1.72 -11.29 -5.47
C ARG A 269 -1.58 -10.48 -6.75
N ILE A 270 -0.80 -11.01 -7.68
CA ILE A 270 -0.58 -10.45 -9.01
C ILE A 270 -1.16 -11.45 -10.01
N PHE A 271 -1.98 -10.97 -10.93
CA PHE A 271 -2.74 -11.80 -11.86
C PHE A 271 -2.19 -11.77 -13.29
N LYS A 272 -1.19 -10.93 -13.52
CA LYS A 272 -0.55 -10.65 -14.81
C LYS A 272 0.97 -10.78 -14.63
N ALA A 273 1.68 -11.12 -15.70
CA ALA A 273 3.10 -11.43 -15.64
C ALA A 273 3.90 -10.60 -16.64
N GLY A 274 5.17 -10.36 -16.33
CA GLY A 274 6.10 -9.62 -17.17
C GLY A 274 5.64 -8.20 -17.44
N ASP A 275 5.67 -7.80 -18.72
CA ASP A 275 5.35 -6.45 -19.16
C ASP A 275 3.85 -6.13 -19.12
N GLU A 276 2.99 -7.09 -18.77
CA GLU A 276 1.56 -6.85 -18.56
C GLU A 276 1.26 -6.05 -17.28
N VAL A 277 2.24 -5.87 -16.39
CA VAL A 277 2.15 -5.02 -15.20
C VAL A 277 3.03 -3.78 -15.35
N ASP A 278 2.65 -2.87 -16.26
CA ASP A 278 3.38 -1.63 -16.50
C ASP A 278 2.83 -0.45 -15.68
N LEU A 279 3.36 -0.25 -14.48
CA LEU A 279 2.98 0.88 -13.61
C LEU A 279 3.22 2.29 -14.20
N SER A 280 3.88 2.44 -15.34
CA SER A 280 3.93 3.74 -16.04
C SER A 280 2.61 4.07 -16.76
N GLN A 281 1.79 3.05 -17.05
CA GLN A 281 0.43 3.20 -17.55
C GLN A 281 -0.57 3.46 -16.42
N TRP A 282 -1.73 3.98 -16.82
CA TRP A 282 -2.82 4.23 -15.89
C TRP A 282 -3.47 2.93 -15.41
N HIS A 283 -3.56 2.83 -14.10
CA HIS A 283 -4.24 1.77 -13.39
C HIS A 283 -5.36 2.36 -12.55
N LYS A 284 -6.43 1.62 -12.41
CA LYS A 284 -7.53 1.94 -11.51
C LYS A 284 -7.36 1.17 -10.21
N ARG A 285 -7.51 1.85 -9.08
CA ARG A 285 -7.55 1.23 -7.75
C ARG A 285 -8.89 1.48 -7.09
N GLU A 286 -9.40 0.48 -6.40
CA GLU A 286 -10.54 0.58 -5.50
C GLU A 286 -10.20 -0.09 -4.18
N ILE A 287 -10.50 0.59 -3.07
CA ILE A 287 -10.25 0.11 -1.71
C ILE A 287 -11.58 0.06 -0.97
N SER A 288 -11.81 -1.05 -0.25
CA SER A 288 -13.03 -1.29 0.52
C SER A 288 -12.73 -2.03 1.83
N VAL A 289 -13.69 -2.06 2.74
CA VAL A 289 -13.62 -2.80 4.01
C VAL A 289 -14.82 -3.70 4.17
N SER A 290 -14.59 -4.91 4.70
CA SER A 290 -15.66 -5.91 4.82
C SER A 290 -16.06 -6.14 6.28
N VAL A 291 -15.12 -6.00 7.21
CA VAL A 291 -15.34 -6.31 8.64
C VAL A 291 -14.49 -5.40 9.52
N ALA A 292 -15.06 -4.94 10.64
CA ALA A 292 -14.32 -4.39 11.76
C ALA A 292 -14.88 -4.96 13.08
N SER A 293 -14.05 -5.63 13.86
CA SER A 293 -14.41 -6.24 15.14
C SER A 293 -13.16 -6.59 15.94
N GLU A 294 -13.31 -6.88 17.24
CA GLU A 294 -12.20 -7.35 18.09
C GLU A 294 -10.96 -6.45 18.08
N GLY A 295 -11.14 -5.14 17.90
CA GLY A 295 -10.04 -4.19 17.78
C GLY A 295 -9.22 -4.34 16.50
N ARG A 296 -9.83 -4.87 15.44
CA ARG A 296 -9.24 -5.11 14.12
C ARG A 296 -10.20 -4.72 12.99
N SER A 297 -9.66 -4.59 11.80
CA SER A 297 -10.42 -4.48 10.56
C SER A 297 -9.82 -5.35 9.46
N PHE A 298 -10.64 -5.69 8.47
CA PHE A 298 -10.23 -6.38 7.24
C PHE A 298 -10.66 -5.53 6.05
N GLY A 299 -9.69 -5.23 5.18
CA GLY A 299 -9.91 -4.47 3.96
C GLY A 299 -9.15 -5.03 2.77
N GLU A 300 -9.54 -4.57 1.60
CA GLU A 300 -9.01 -5.01 0.31
C GLU A 300 -8.76 -3.80 -0.60
N SER A 301 -7.68 -3.86 -1.37
CA SER A 301 -7.35 -2.97 -2.48
C SER A 301 -7.27 -3.81 -3.76
N TRP A 302 -8.07 -3.45 -4.75
CA TRP A 302 -8.08 -4.10 -6.06
C TRP A 302 -7.55 -3.14 -7.11
N VAL A 303 -6.79 -3.67 -8.07
CA VAL A 303 -6.13 -2.91 -9.13
C VAL A 303 -6.46 -3.50 -10.49
N TRP A 304 -6.87 -2.64 -11.43
CA TRP A 304 -7.16 -2.98 -12.81
C TRP A 304 -6.33 -2.12 -13.76
N ASP A 305 -6.02 -2.63 -14.93
CA ASP A 305 -5.48 -1.84 -16.03
C ASP A 305 -6.55 -0.95 -16.68
N GLU A 306 -6.13 -0.12 -17.64
CA GLU A 306 -7.03 0.77 -18.38
C GLU A 306 -8.09 0.01 -19.20
N GLN A 307 -7.82 -1.25 -19.57
CA GLN A 307 -8.76 -2.12 -20.27
C GLN A 307 -9.76 -2.80 -19.33
N GLY A 308 -9.63 -2.61 -18.01
CA GLY A 308 -10.51 -3.18 -16.99
C GLY A 308 -10.18 -4.62 -16.60
N ARG A 309 -9.00 -5.14 -16.98
CA ARG A 309 -8.52 -6.46 -16.53
C ARG A 309 -7.91 -6.31 -15.14
N ALA A 310 -8.23 -7.22 -14.23
CA ALA A 310 -7.60 -7.22 -12.90
C ALA A 310 -6.10 -7.54 -13.01
N VAL A 311 -5.27 -6.68 -12.44
CA VAL A 311 -3.80 -6.79 -12.46
C VAL A 311 -3.29 -7.28 -11.11
N ALA A 312 -3.84 -6.76 -10.02
CA ALA A 312 -3.44 -7.14 -8.68
C ALA A 312 -4.56 -6.96 -7.66
N SER A 313 -4.39 -7.60 -6.50
CA SER A 313 -5.19 -7.33 -5.30
C SER A 313 -4.31 -7.45 -4.06
N MET A 314 -4.63 -6.69 -3.03
CA MET A 314 -4.08 -6.85 -1.70
C MET A 314 -5.21 -6.88 -0.68
N SER A 315 -5.23 -7.89 0.18
CA SER A 315 -6.03 -7.87 1.40
C SER A 315 -5.13 -7.65 2.61
N GLN A 316 -5.68 -7.05 3.66
CA GLN A 316 -4.94 -6.81 4.90
C GLN A 316 -5.90 -6.88 6.10
N GLN A 317 -5.47 -7.59 7.13
CA GLN A 317 -5.99 -7.41 8.48
C GLN A 317 -5.15 -6.36 9.20
N SER A 318 -5.83 -5.45 9.89
CA SER A 318 -5.21 -4.31 10.57
C SER A 318 -5.67 -4.19 12.01
N ILE A 319 -4.82 -3.60 12.86
CA ILE A 319 -5.21 -3.09 14.17
C ILE A 319 -6.19 -1.93 13.95
N LEU A 320 -7.27 -1.91 14.73
CA LEU A 320 -8.21 -0.79 14.84
C LEU A 320 -8.71 -0.72 16.28
N ARG A 321 -7.90 -0.11 17.16
CA ARG A 321 -8.17 -0.07 18.61
C ARG A 321 -8.73 1.27 19.03
N PRO A 322 -9.72 1.31 19.95
CA PRO A 322 -10.18 2.56 20.52
C PRO A 322 -9.07 3.23 21.35
N PRO A 323 -9.15 4.55 21.58
CA PRO A 323 -8.27 5.25 22.51
C PRO A 323 -8.43 4.69 23.94
N PRO A 324 -7.45 4.88 24.84
CA PRO A 324 -7.56 4.47 26.24
C PRO A 324 -8.86 4.99 26.88
N GLY A 325 -9.65 4.08 27.47
CA GLY A 325 -10.96 4.41 28.06
C GLY A 325 -12.12 4.56 27.07
N GLY A 326 -11.87 4.53 25.75
CA GLY A 326 -12.87 4.52 24.70
C GLY A 326 -13.29 3.10 24.28
N GLY A 327 -14.50 2.96 23.73
CA GLY A 327 -15.02 1.72 23.15
C GLY A 327 -16.22 1.12 23.89
N LYS A 328 -17.04 0.34 23.17
CA LYS A 328 -18.17 -0.39 23.78
C LYS A 328 -17.62 -1.49 24.70
N LYS A 329 -17.91 -1.42 26.01
CA LYS A 329 -17.58 -2.49 26.96
C LYS A 329 -18.27 -3.78 26.52
N ARG A 330 -17.53 -4.89 26.42
CA ARG A 330 -18.16 -6.20 26.25
C ARG A 330 -18.97 -6.53 27.49
N VAL A 331 -20.22 -6.94 27.28
CA VAL A 331 -20.93 -7.74 28.28
C VAL A 331 -20.15 -9.04 28.40
N LYS A 332 -19.47 -9.25 29.52
CA LYS A 332 -18.80 -10.52 29.80
C LYS A 332 -19.88 -11.60 29.86
N VAL A 333 -19.98 -12.42 28.83
CA VAL A 333 -20.65 -13.72 28.96
C VAL A 333 -19.72 -14.56 29.82
N LYS A 334 -20.13 -14.81 31.08
CA LYS A 334 -19.46 -15.83 31.90
C LYS A 334 -19.67 -17.16 31.17
N LEU A 335 -18.57 -17.78 30.73
CA LEU A 335 -18.56 -19.18 30.34
C LEU A 335 -18.74 -20.06 31.57
#